data_AF-A0A6U1L573-F1
#
_entry.id   AF-A0A6U1L573-F1
#
_cell.length_a   1.000
_cell.length_b   1.000
_cell.length_c   1.000
_cell.angle_alpha   90.00
_cell.angle_beta   90.00
_cell.angle_gamma   90.00
#
_symmetry.space_group_name_H-M   'P 1'
#
loop_
_entity.id
_entity.type
_entity.pdbx_description
1 polymer ?
#
loop_
_entity_poly.entity_id
_entity_poly.type
_entity_poly.pdbx_seq_one_letter_code
_entity_poly.pdbx_strand_id
1 'polypeptide(L)'
;YLALVLILVLVVKVQDRISELERFGDENQALGGLLIILIYASTVVFYLPGAVLTIVTAGLLFNFWLATFLIWTSAVISQTIAFLLGRYVLQQPVLRMASKYRLWKALEDAITEQGFVVTMLCRAPGMPYNTINYVMGVTEIKFWVYSLASAIGVAPKIALYVYFGETLGDAIRVISGTKEDVTRGDYIRLGLSMGLAILAFALVIFIMQWALRRKLREMKRAEASAEASAVDSRCGEEEGEADREGGEPAAVPVTRLEGGREGGGTAAATLSSPHMRRASCDTPHAV
;
A
#
# COMPACT_ATOMS: atom_id res chain seq x y z
N TYR A 1 -9.83 11.95 2.00
CA TYR A 1 -10.96 12.86 2.21
C TYR A 1 -12.22 12.38 1.49
N LEU A 2 -12.18 12.14 0.16
CA LEU A 2 -13.32 11.59 -0.61
C LEU A 2 -13.90 10.29 -0.03
N ALA A 3 -13.06 9.33 0.35
CA ALA A 3 -13.53 8.09 0.97
C ALA A 3 -14.27 8.32 2.30
N LEU A 4 -13.82 9.27 3.13
CA LEU A 4 -14.49 9.64 4.39
C LEU A 4 -15.84 10.30 4.14
N VAL A 5 -15.93 11.19 3.15
CA VAL A 5 -17.20 11.82 2.75
C VAL A 5 -18.16 10.78 2.18
N LEU A 6 -17.68 9.83 1.37
CA LEU A 6 -18.48 8.74 0.84
C LEU A 6 -19.01 7.84 1.97
N ILE A 7 -18.16 7.49 2.94
CA ILE A 7 -18.56 6.72 4.13
C ILE A 7 -19.64 7.48 4.91
N LEU A 8 -19.46 8.79 5.14
CA LEU A 8 -20.42 9.63 5.86
C LEU A 8 -21.78 9.69 5.14
N VAL A 9 -21.78 9.93 3.82
CA VAL A 9 -23.01 9.96 3.00
C VAL A 9 -23.71 8.61 3.03
N LEU A 10 -22.96 7.50 2.95
CA LEU A 10 -23.51 6.16 3.08
C LEU A 10 -24.16 5.94 4.44
N VAL A 11 -23.51 6.34 5.53
CA VAL A 11 -24.05 6.20 6.90
C VAL A 11 -25.35 6.99 7.06
N VAL A 12 -25.39 8.24 6.56
CA VAL A 12 -26.61 9.08 6.61
C VAL A 12 -27.74 8.46 5.78
N LYS A 13 -27.46 8.00 4.56
CA LYS A 13 -28.47 7.34 3.71
C LYS A 13 -28.97 6.01 4.27
N VAL A 14 -28.10 5.28 4.98
CA VAL A 14 -28.48 4.03 5.64
C VAL A 14 -29.43 4.29 6.80
N GLN A 15 -29.23 5.37 7.58
CA GLN A 15 -30.12 5.72 8.70
C GLN A 15 -31.59 5.84 8.28
N ASP A 16 -31.86 6.48 7.15
CA ASP A 16 -33.22 6.66 6.63
C ASP A 16 -33.92 5.35 6.23
N ARG A 17 -33.16 4.25 6.08
CA ARG A 17 -33.63 2.96 5.55
C ARG A 17 -33.41 1.79 6.51
N ILE A 18 -33.04 2.06 7.78
CA ILE A 18 -32.73 1.00 8.77
C ILE A 18 -33.90 0.02 8.93
N SER A 19 -35.12 0.50 9.11
CA SER A 19 -36.30 -0.33 9.34
C SER A 19 -36.69 -1.20 8.14
N GLU A 20 -36.45 -0.72 6.92
CA GLU A 20 -36.65 -1.50 5.69
C GLU A 20 -35.56 -2.55 5.49
N LEU A 21 -34.30 -2.22 5.82
CA LEU A 21 -33.19 -3.16 5.77
C LEU A 21 -33.33 -4.29 6.80
N GLU A 22 -33.76 -3.96 8.02
CA GLU A 22 -34.02 -4.95 9.07
C GLU A 22 -35.14 -5.92 8.65
N ARG A 23 -36.29 -5.41 8.18
CA ARG A 23 -37.36 -6.28 7.64
C ARG A 23 -36.90 -7.14 6.48
N PHE A 24 -36.10 -6.61 5.56
CA PHE A 24 -35.58 -7.38 4.43
C PHE A 24 -34.61 -8.49 4.87
N GLY A 25 -33.77 -8.20 5.88
CA GLY A 25 -32.88 -9.18 6.49
C GLY A 25 -33.65 -10.33 7.15
N ASP A 26 -34.75 -10.02 7.85
CA ASP A 26 -35.57 -11.01 8.54
C ASP A 26 -36.46 -11.83 7.60
N GLU A 27 -37.08 -11.19 6.60
CA GLU A 27 -38.00 -11.86 5.67
C GLU A 27 -37.27 -12.69 4.59
N ASN A 28 -36.02 -12.33 4.21
CA ASN A 28 -35.31 -12.95 3.09
C ASN A 28 -33.78 -13.14 3.31
N GLN A 29 -33.40 -13.85 4.38
CA GLN A 29 -31.99 -14.09 4.75
C GLN A 29 -31.11 -14.63 3.60
N ALA A 30 -31.63 -15.54 2.78
CA ALA A 30 -30.89 -16.13 1.66
C ALA A 30 -30.61 -15.10 0.53
N LEU A 31 -31.60 -14.28 0.20
CA LEU A 31 -31.51 -13.27 -0.85
C LEU A 31 -30.62 -12.11 -0.40
N GLY A 32 -30.73 -11.70 0.87
CA GLY A 32 -29.82 -10.74 1.50
C GLY A 32 -28.36 -11.21 1.50
N GLY A 33 -28.11 -12.47 1.85
CA GLY A 33 -26.77 -13.06 1.81
C GLY A 33 -26.17 -13.05 0.40
N LEU A 34 -26.95 -13.42 -0.62
CA LEU A 34 -26.50 -13.39 -2.01
C LEU A 34 -26.16 -11.97 -2.48
N LEU A 35 -27.02 -10.99 -2.16
CA LEU A 35 -26.77 -9.59 -2.52
C LEU A 35 -25.50 -9.05 -1.85
N ILE A 36 -25.26 -9.40 -0.58
CA ILE A 36 -24.02 -9.00 0.11
C ILE A 36 -22.80 -9.55 -0.60
N ILE A 37 -22.81 -10.81 -1.02
CA ILE A 37 -21.71 -11.42 -1.77
C ILE A 37 -21.44 -10.64 -3.06
N LEU A 38 -22.48 -10.33 -3.83
CA LEU A 38 -22.36 -9.61 -5.11
C LEU A 38 -21.89 -8.16 -4.93
N ILE A 39 -22.43 -7.45 -3.94
CA ILE A 39 -22.04 -6.06 -3.66
C ILE A 39 -20.61 -6.02 -3.12
N TYR A 40 -20.25 -6.94 -2.22
CA TYR A 40 -18.89 -7.01 -1.68
C TYR A 40 -17.87 -7.31 -2.78
N ALA A 41 -18.18 -8.25 -3.68
CA ALA A 41 -17.34 -8.54 -4.84
C ALA A 41 -17.14 -7.32 -5.74
N SER A 42 -18.22 -6.61 -6.05
CA SER A 42 -18.15 -5.35 -6.79
C SER A 42 -17.26 -4.34 -6.07
N THR A 43 -17.39 -4.25 -4.74
CA THR A 43 -16.63 -3.30 -3.91
C THR A 43 -15.13 -3.56 -3.98
N VAL A 44 -14.70 -4.82 -3.92
CA VAL A 44 -13.29 -5.21 -4.05
C VAL A 44 -12.78 -4.93 -5.48
N VAL A 45 -13.58 -5.26 -6.49
CA VAL A 45 -13.19 -5.10 -7.90
C VAL A 45 -13.07 -3.62 -8.30
N PHE A 46 -13.98 -2.76 -7.83
CA PHE A 46 -13.99 -1.32 -8.13
C PHE A 46 -13.20 -0.47 -7.12
N TYR A 47 -12.40 -1.08 -6.25
CA TYR A 47 -11.61 -0.36 -5.25
C TYR A 47 -12.41 0.50 -4.26
N LEU A 48 -13.66 0.12 -4.00
CA LEU A 48 -14.53 0.80 -3.06
C LEU A 48 -14.24 0.35 -1.61
N PRO A 49 -14.61 1.15 -0.60
CA PRO A 49 -14.36 0.83 0.80
C PRO A 49 -15.31 -0.24 1.34
N GLY A 50 -14.87 -1.51 1.32
CA GLY A 50 -15.65 -2.67 1.82
C GLY A 50 -15.89 -2.72 3.33
N ALA A 51 -15.16 -1.94 4.13
CA ALA A 51 -15.36 -1.89 5.58
C ALA A 51 -16.77 -1.41 5.95
N VAL A 52 -17.34 -0.45 5.20
CA VAL A 52 -18.70 0.05 5.45
C VAL A 52 -19.72 -1.06 5.29
N LEU A 53 -19.59 -1.85 4.22
CA LEU A 53 -20.52 -2.94 3.94
C LEU A 53 -20.46 -4.01 5.03
N THR A 54 -19.27 -4.35 5.52
CA THR A 54 -19.12 -5.27 6.66
C THR A 54 -19.80 -4.73 7.92
N ILE A 55 -19.59 -3.46 8.25
CA ILE A 55 -20.15 -2.83 9.46
C ILE A 55 -21.69 -2.78 9.39
N VAL A 56 -22.25 -2.34 8.26
CA VAL A 56 -23.70 -2.28 8.04
C VAL A 56 -24.32 -3.67 8.10
N THR A 57 -23.70 -4.65 7.44
CA THR A 57 -24.16 -6.04 7.43
C THR A 57 -24.23 -6.62 8.84
N ALA A 58 -23.19 -6.42 9.63
CA ALA A 58 -23.09 -6.93 10.99
C ALA A 58 -23.93 -6.17 12.02
N GLY A 59 -24.10 -4.87 11.83
CA GLY A 59 -24.86 -4.03 12.77
C GLY A 59 -26.36 -4.11 12.60
N LEU A 60 -26.83 -4.30 11.36
CA LEU A 60 -28.23 -4.08 11.01
C LEU A 60 -28.92 -5.31 10.39
N LEU A 61 -28.19 -6.16 9.65
CA LEU A 61 -28.83 -7.19 8.82
C LEU A 61 -28.72 -8.62 9.39
N PHE A 62 -27.59 -8.97 10.00
CA PHE A 62 -27.33 -10.34 10.45
C PHE A 62 -26.61 -10.36 11.80
N ASN A 63 -26.77 -11.46 12.54
CA ASN A 63 -26.02 -11.72 13.77
C ASN A 63 -24.51 -11.91 13.51
N PHE A 64 -23.70 -11.81 14.56
CA PHE A 64 -22.23 -11.93 14.49
C PHE A 64 -21.74 -13.11 13.65
N TRP A 65 -22.23 -14.32 13.94
CA TRP A 65 -21.72 -15.56 13.33
C TRP A 65 -22.08 -15.63 11.84
N LEU A 66 -23.33 -15.34 11.51
CA LEU A 66 -23.81 -15.37 10.13
C LEU A 66 -23.19 -14.22 9.31
N ALA A 67 -23.09 -13.02 9.87
CA ALA A 67 -22.41 -11.88 9.25
C ALA A 67 -20.92 -12.19 9.00
N THR A 68 -20.22 -12.77 9.98
CA THR A 68 -18.82 -13.19 9.82
C THR A 68 -18.67 -14.20 8.70
N PHE A 69 -19.51 -15.24 8.67
CA PHE A 69 -19.45 -16.26 7.64
C PHE A 69 -19.78 -15.70 6.24
N LEU A 70 -20.82 -14.89 6.11
CA LEU A 70 -21.22 -14.27 4.84
C LEU A 70 -20.15 -13.31 4.32
N ILE A 71 -19.61 -12.44 5.18
CA ILE A 71 -18.56 -11.49 4.77
C ILE A 71 -17.25 -12.23 4.46
N TRP A 72 -16.92 -13.29 5.20
CA TRP A 72 -15.73 -14.10 4.93
C TRP A 72 -15.83 -14.84 3.59
N THR A 73 -16.95 -15.51 3.32
CA THR A 73 -17.20 -16.16 2.02
C THR A 73 -17.21 -15.15 0.88
N SER A 74 -17.85 -14.00 1.08
CA SER A 74 -17.81 -12.88 0.13
C SER A 74 -16.38 -12.43 -0.16
N ALA A 75 -15.56 -12.23 0.88
CA ALA A 75 -14.17 -11.83 0.74
C ALA A 75 -13.33 -12.87 -0.02
N VAL A 76 -13.54 -14.16 0.25
CA VAL A 76 -12.86 -15.26 -0.45
C VAL A 76 -13.21 -15.32 -1.93
N ILE A 77 -14.49 -15.12 -2.28
CA ILE A 77 -14.96 -15.06 -3.67
C ILE A 77 -14.34 -13.82 -4.36
N SER A 78 -14.41 -12.67 -3.70
CA SER A 78 -13.96 -11.39 -4.26
C SER A 78 -12.45 -11.35 -4.51
N GLN A 79 -11.66 -11.82 -3.55
CA GLN A 79 -10.20 -11.87 -3.70
C GLN A 79 -9.79 -12.88 -4.79
N THR A 80 -10.54 -13.98 -4.93
CA THR A 80 -10.35 -14.95 -6.02
C THR A 80 -10.63 -14.32 -7.38
N ILE A 81 -11.73 -13.58 -7.53
CA ILE A 81 -12.05 -12.87 -8.77
C ILE A 81 -10.95 -11.85 -9.11
N ALA A 82 -10.56 -11.01 -8.14
CA ALA A 82 -9.51 -10.02 -8.32
C ALA A 82 -8.16 -10.66 -8.70
N PHE A 83 -7.82 -11.80 -8.10
CA PHE A 83 -6.65 -12.59 -8.44
C PHE A 83 -6.69 -13.10 -9.88
N LEU A 84 -7.81 -13.68 -10.31
CA LEU A 84 -7.98 -14.20 -11.68
C LEU A 84 -7.93 -13.07 -12.72
N LEU A 85 -8.52 -11.91 -12.41
CA LEU A 85 -8.38 -10.70 -13.23
C LEU A 85 -6.92 -10.23 -13.31
N GLY A 86 -6.21 -10.25 -12.18
CA GLY A 86 -4.77 -9.99 -12.13
C GLY A 86 -3.99 -10.92 -13.07
N ARG A 87 -4.29 -12.22 -13.01
CA ARG A 87 -3.59 -13.26 -13.76
C ARG A 87 -3.87 -13.25 -15.26
N TYR A 88 -5.13 -13.12 -15.67
CA TYR A 88 -5.50 -13.30 -17.07
C TYR A 88 -5.64 -11.98 -17.84
N VAL A 89 -6.01 -10.89 -17.16
CA VAL A 89 -6.26 -9.59 -17.82
C VAL A 89 -5.09 -8.64 -17.65
N LEU A 90 -4.56 -8.56 -16.42
CA LEU A 90 -3.58 -7.52 -16.06
C LEU A 90 -2.12 -7.99 -16.09
N GLN A 91 -1.86 -9.29 -16.25
CA GLN A 91 -0.51 -9.84 -16.12
C GLN A 91 0.49 -9.20 -17.10
N GLN A 92 0.17 -9.19 -18.39
CA GLN A 92 1.04 -8.63 -19.43
C GLN A 92 1.36 -7.13 -19.24
N PRO A 93 0.37 -6.21 -19.09
CA PRO A 93 0.66 -4.80 -18.90
C PRO A 93 1.37 -4.51 -17.57
N VAL A 94 1.01 -5.22 -16.49
CA VAL A 94 1.63 -5.00 -15.18
C VAL A 94 3.07 -5.51 -15.18
N LEU A 95 3.37 -6.66 -15.76
CA LEU A 95 4.76 -7.17 -15.84
C LEU A 95 5.70 -6.21 -16.59
N ARG A 96 5.25 -5.59 -17.69
CA ARG A 96 6.05 -4.60 -18.44
C ARG A 96 6.38 -3.35 -17.62
N MET A 97 5.51 -2.98 -16.69
CA MET A 97 5.71 -1.84 -15.81
C MET A 97 6.49 -2.24 -14.54
N ALA A 98 6.19 -3.42 -13.99
CA ALA A 98 6.71 -3.92 -12.73
C ALA A 98 8.15 -4.43 -12.83
N SER A 99 8.56 -4.98 -13.98
CA SER A 99 9.92 -5.47 -14.23
C SER A 99 11.00 -4.39 -14.08
N LYS A 100 10.61 -3.11 -14.10
CA LYS A 100 11.50 -1.96 -13.87
C LYS A 100 11.85 -1.76 -12.39
N TYR A 101 11.11 -2.37 -11.47
CA TYR A 101 11.30 -2.18 -10.03
C TYR A 101 12.00 -3.39 -9.39
N ARG A 102 13.09 -3.16 -8.65
CA ARG A 102 13.79 -4.20 -7.86
C ARG A 102 12.88 -4.93 -6.88
N LEU A 103 11.85 -4.26 -6.36
CA LEU A 103 10.88 -4.83 -5.43
C LEU A 103 10.07 -5.98 -6.06
N TRP A 104 9.82 -5.91 -7.36
CA TRP A 104 9.06 -6.94 -8.08
C TRP A 104 9.83 -8.27 -8.10
N LYS A 105 11.12 -8.22 -8.46
CA LYS A 105 11.99 -9.41 -8.48
C LYS A 105 12.10 -10.08 -7.11
N ALA A 106 12.29 -9.27 -6.05
CA ALA A 106 12.33 -9.79 -4.68
C ALA A 106 11.01 -10.45 -4.25
N LEU A 107 9.87 -9.94 -4.74
CA LEU A 107 8.56 -10.54 -4.49
C LEU A 107 8.40 -11.88 -5.23
N GLU A 108 8.82 -11.97 -6.48
CA GLU A 108 8.80 -13.23 -7.26
C GLU A 108 9.67 -14.31 -6.62
N ASP A 109 10.90 -13.97 -6.24
CA ASP A 109 11.83 -14.90 -5.57
C ASP A 109 11.22 -15.42 -4.26
N ALA A 110 10.68 -14.52 -3.42
CA ALA A 110 10.06 -14.88 -2.15
C ALA A 110 8.79 -15.74 -2.33
N ILE A 111 7.99 -15.48 -3.37
CA ILE A 111 6.79 -16.28 -3.69
C ILE A 111 7.15 -17.68 -4.15
N THR A 112 8.24 -17.82 -4.91
CA THR A 112 8.72 -19.10 -5.42
C THR A 112 9.16 -20.01 -4.27
N GLU A 113 9.84 -19.46 -3.27
CA GLU A 113 10.27 -20.21 -2.09
C GLU A 113 9.14 -20.45 -1.08
N GLN A 114 8.37 -19.41 -0.73
CA GLN A 114 7.45 -19.43 0.41
C GLN A 114 6.12 -18.71 0.14
N GLY A 115 5.47 -18.98 -1.00
CA GLY A 115 4.22 -18.33 -1.42
C GLY A 115 3.12 -18.26 -0.35
N PHE A 116 2.98 -19.27 0.51
CA PHE A 116 2.01 -19.24 1.62
C PHE A 116 2.35 -18.18 2.67
N VAL A 117 3.58 -18.20 3.17
CA VAL A 117 4.07 -17.28 4.21
C VAL A 117 4.09 -15.85 3.67
N VAL A 118 4.57 -15.66 2.44
CA VAL A 118 4.57 -14.35 1.78
C VAL A 118 3.15 -13.82 1.62
N THR A 119 2.20 -14.65 1.21
CA THR A 119 0.79 -14.23 1.11
C THR A 119 0.27 -13.78 2.48
N MET A 120 0.53 -14.55 3.54
CA MET A 120 0.10 -14.20 4.90
C MET A 120 0.78 -12.91 5.39
N LEU A 121 2.06 -12.72 5.08
CA LEU A 121 2.83 -11.53 5.43
C LEU A 121 2.34 -10.30 4.65
N CYS A 122 1.92 -10.45 3.40
CA CYS A 122 1.24 -9.39 2.66
C CYS A 122 -0.10 -9.04 3.29
N ARG A 123 -0.76 -9.94 4.05
CA ARG A 123 -1.94 -9.59 4.87
C ARG A 123 -1.60 -8.85 6.15
N ALA A 124 -0.32 -8.57 6.41
CA ALA A 124 0.08 -7.68 7.49
C ALA A 124 -0.52 -6.28 7.32
N PRO A 125 -0.81 -5.60 8.44
CA PRO A 125 -1.53 -4.34 8.41
C PRO A 125 -0.68 -3.24 7.75
N GLY A 126 -1.24 -2.58 6.75
CA GLY A 126 -0.62 -1.46 6.03
C GLY A 126 -0.69 -1.58 4.51
N MET A 127 -0.78 -2.80 3.97
CA MET A 127 -0.99 -2.99 2.54
C MET A 127 -2.49 -2.93 2.18
N PRO A 128 -2.87 -2.22 1.10
CA PRO A 128 -4.27 -2.16 0.67
C PRO A 128 -4.77 -3.54 0.24
N TYR A 129 -5.88 -3.99 0.85
CA TYR A 129 -6.46 -5.31 0.58
C TYR A 129 -6.74 -5.54 -0.91
N ASN A 130 -7.31 -4.53 -1.59
CA ASN A 130 -7.67 -4.63 -3.00
C ASN A 130 -6.41 -4.78 -3.87
N THR A 131 -5.37 -3.97 -3.64
CA THR A 131 -4.12 -3.99 -4.43
C THR A 131 -3.41 -5.34 -4.35
N ILE A 132 -3.30 -5.93 -3.16
CA ILE A 132 -2.61 -7.21 -2.98
C ILE A 132 -3.25 -8.31 -3.81
N ASN A 133 -4.59 -8.33 -3.91
CA ASN A 133 -5.28 -9.39 -4.64
C ASN A 133 -4.89 -9.40 -6.13
N TYR A 134 -4.79 -8.23 -6.75
CA TYR A 134 -4.33 -8.11 -8.13
C TYR A 134 -2.84 -8.40 -8.28
N VAL A 135 -2.00 -7.85 -7.39
CA VAL A 135 -0.54 -8.05 -7.41
C VAL A 135 -0.20 -9.53 -7.33
N MET A 136 -0.82 -10.27 -6.41
CA MET A 136 -0.60 -11.71 -6.26
C MET A 136 -1.14 -12.50 -7.45
N GLY A 137 -2.14 -11.99 -8.19
CA GLY A 137 -2.62 -12.60 -9.43
C GLY A 137 -1.61 -12.56 -10.55
N VAL A 138 -0.83 -11.47 -10.63
CA VAL A 138 0.19 -11.26 -11.67
C VAL A 138 1.42 -12.16 -11.46
N THR A 139 1.75 -12.50 -10.21
CA THR A 139 2.89 -13.37 -9.87
C THR A 139 2.60 -14.83 -10.21
N GLU A 140 3.61 -15.71 -10.13
CA GLU A 140 3.48 -17.15 -10.44
C GLU A 140 2.92 -18.00 -9.28
N ILE A 141 2.35 -17.38 -8.23
CA ILE A 141 1.85 -18.13 -7.08
C ILE A 141 0.74 -19.13 -7.47
N LYS A 142 0.78 -20.34 -6.91
CA LYS A 142 -0.29 -21.33 -7.10
C LYS A 142 -1.61 -20.79 -6.53
N PHE A 143 -2.69 -20.92 -7.31
CA PHE A 143 -4.03 -20.42 -6.94
C PHE A 143 -4.47 -20.89 -5.54
N TRP A 144 -4.33 -22.18 -5.26
CA TRP A 144 -4.73 -22.77 -3.97
C TRP A 144 -3.92 -22.24 -2.78
N VAL A 145 -2.62 -22.02 -2.98
CA VAL A 145 -1.73 -21.46 -1.96
C VAL A 145 -2.15 -20.04 -1.62
N TYR A 146 -2.38 -19.22 -2.65
CA TYR A 146 -2.90 -17.87 -2.49
C TYR A 146 -4.26 -17.88 -1.79
N SER A 147 -5.24 -18.62 -2.32
CA SER A 147 -6.63 -18.58 -1.83
C SER A 147 -6.73 -19.03 -0.37
N LEU A 148 -6.04 -20.11 0.00
CA LEU A 148 -6.09 -20.64 1.37
C LEU A 148 -5.36 -19.73 2.37
N ALA A 149 -4.13 -19.28 2.05
CA ALA A 149 -3.39 -18.33 2.88
C ALA A 149 -4.19 -17.04 3.08
N SER A 150 -4.84 -16.59 2.01
CA SER A 150 -5.64 -15.39 1.98
C SER A 150 -6.92 -15.50 2.81
N ALA A 151 -7.63 -16.62 2.70
CA ALA A 151 -8.85 -16.91 3.46
C ALA A 151 -8.56 -16.97 4.97
N ILE A 152 -7.46 -17.62 5.36
CA ILE A 152 -7.04 -17.69 6.76
C ILE A 152 -6.57 -16.31 7.25
N GLY A 153 -5.73 -15.62 6.48
CA GLY A 153 -5.16 -14.33 6.87
C GLY A 153 -6.18 -13.20 7.00
N VAL A 154 -7.31 -13.26 6.27
CA VAL A 154 -8.35 -12.23 6.32
C VAL A 154 -9.37 -12.46 7.44
N ALA A 155 -9.52 -13.70 7.94
CA ALA A 155 -10.56 -14.06 8.91
C ALA A 155 -10.52 -13.23 10.22
N PRO A 156 -9.36 -13.03 10.89
CA PRO A 156 -9.32 -12.25 12.14
C PRO A 156 -9.75 -10.80 11.94
N LYS A 157 -9.37 -10.21 10.80
CA LYS A 157 -9.74 -8.84 10.43
C LYS A 157 -11.25 -8.71 10.22
N ILE A 158 -11.87 -9.70 9.58
CA ILE A 158 -13.31 -9.71 9.34
C ILE A 158 -14.07 -9.83 10.65
N ALA A 159 -13.68 -10.76 11.52
CA ALA A 159 -14.32 -10.92 12.83
C ALA A 159 -14.29 -9.61 13.64
N LEU A 160 -13.17 -8.89 13.63
CA LEU A 160 -13.06 -7.60 14.32
C LEU A 160 -13.99 -6.53 13.72
N TYR A 161 -14.09 -6.44 12.40
CA TYR A 161 -15.00 -5.48 11.75
C TYR A 161 -16.48 -5.82 11.97
N VAL A 162 -16.82 -7.11 11.99
CA VAL A 162 -18.17 -7.56 12.31
C VAL A 162 -18.52 -7.23 13.75
N TYR A 163 -17.62 -7.51 14.70
CA TYR A 163 -17.81 -7.17 16.11
C TYR A 163 -18.04 -5.66 16.31
N PHE A 164 -17.27 -4.83 15.61
CA PHE A 164 -17.46 -3.39 15.62
C PHE A 164 -18.83 -2.99 15.05
N GLY A 165 -19.25 -3.60 13.93
CA GLY A 165 -20.56 -3.35 13.32
C GLY A 165 -21.72 -3.70 14.23
N GLU A 166 -21.69 -4.87 14.86
CA GLU A 166 -22.70 -5.33 15.82
C GLU A 166 -22.79 -4.37 17.03
N THR A 167 -21.63 -4.02 17.62
CA THR A 167 -21.57 -3.09 18.75
C THR A 167 -22.12 -1.71 18.38
N LEU A 168 -21.83 -1.24 17.16
CA LEU A 168 -22.35 0.03 16.66
C LEU A 168 -23.86 -0.03 16.41
N GLY A 169 -24.36 -1.13 15.83
CA GLY A 169 -25.79 -1.37 15.64
C GLY A 169 -26.55 -1.38 16.96
N ASP A 170 -26.02 -2.07 17.97
CA ASP A 170 -26.58 -2.09 19.32
C ASP A 170 -26.60 -0.70 19.97
N ALA A 171 -25.53 0.09 19.80
CA ALA A 171 -25.47 1.46 20.29
C ALA A 171 -26.57 2.33 19.66
N ILE A 172 -26.77 2.21 18.34
CA ILE A 172 -27.82 2.93 17.61
C ILE A 172 -29.20 2.54 18.14
N ARG A 173 -29.48 1.26 18.36
CA ARG A 173 -30.79 0.78 18.87
C ARG A 173 -31.09 1.26 20.29
N VAL A 174 -30.08 1.35 21.15
CA VAL A 174 -30.22 1.87 22.52
C VAL A 174 -30.47 3.39 22.50
N ILE A 175 -29.73 4.14 21.69
CA ILE A 175 -29.91 5.61 21.58
C ILE A 175 -31.26 5.97 20.93
N SER A 176 -31.70 5.16 19.96
CA SER A 176 -32.96 5.41 19.22
C SER A 176 -34.21 5.01 20.01
N GLY A 177 -34.06 4.44 21.22
CA GLY A 177 -35.19 4.05 22.07
C GLY A 177 -35.99 2.84 21.58
N THR A 178 -35.49 2.10 20.59
CA THR A 178 -36.15 0.92 20.00
C THR A 178 -36.15 -0.32 20.91
N LYS A 179 -35.36 -0.35 21.99
CA LYS A 179 -35.46 -1.38 23.04
C LYS A 179 -36.30 -0.82 24.18
N GLU A 180 -37.48 -1.39 24.42
CA GLU A 180 -38.42 -0.91 25.45
C GLU A 180 -37.98 -1.24 26.89
N ASP A 181 -37.11 -2.25 27.10
CA ASP A 181 -36.62 -2.68 28.42
C ASP A 181 -35.09 -2.59 28.56
N VAL A 182 -34.51 -1.39 28.44
CA VAL A 182 -33.05 -1.22 28.63
C VAL A 182 -32.70 -1.14 30.11
N THR A 183 -32.07 -2.19 30.65
CA THR A 183 -31.66 -2.22 32.06
C THR A 183 -30.34 -1.47 32.26
N ARG A 184 -30.05 -0.94 33.46
CA ARG A 184 -28.76 -0.31 33.80
C ARG A 184 -27.55 -1.18 33.46
N GLY A 185 -27.70 -2.50 33.54
CA GLY A 185 -26.70 -3.48 33.14
C GLY A 185 -26.40 -3.49 31.64
N ASP A 186 -27.37 -3.17 30.79
CA ASP A 186 -27.20 -3.13 29.34
C ASP A 186 -26.40 -1.89 28.91
N TYR A 187 -26.59 -0.75 29.56
CA TYR A 187 -25.74 0.43 29.37
C TYR A 187 -24.29 0.16 29.77
N ILE A 188 -24.06 -0.58 30.86
CA ILE A 188 -22.71 -0.95 31.31
C ILE A 188 -22.08 -1.93 30.30
N ARG A 189 -22.80 -2.95 29.85
CA ARG A 189 -22.32 -3.91 28.84
C ARG A 189 -22.05 -3.23 27.49
N LEU A 190 -22.92 -2.31 27.06
CA LEU A 190 -22.74 -1.53 25.85
C LEU A 190 -21.52 -0.60 25.96
N GLY A 191 -21.37 0.11 27.08
CA GLY A 191 -20.22 0.97 27.33
C GLY A 191 -18.90 0.18 27.34
N LEU A 192 -18.90 -1.01 27.92
CA LEU A 192 -17.71 -1.87 28.03
C LEU A 192 -17.36 -2.51 26.67
N SER A 193 -18.35 -2.95 25.90
CA SER A 193 -18.15 -3.47 24.53
C SER A 193 -17.73 -2.37 23.54
N MET A 194 -18.34 -1.17 23.61
CA MET A 194 -17.89 -0.01 22.83
C MET A 194 -16.47 0.40 23.19
N GLY A 195 -16.13 0.44 24.49
CA GLY A 195 -14.78 0.73 24.96
C GLY A 195 -13.76 -0.28 24.43
N LEU A 196 -14.08 -1.57 24.49
CA LEU A 196 -13.24 -2.64 23.95
C LEU A 196 -13.12 -2.57 22.42
N ALA A 197 -14.21 -2.30 21.71
CA ALA A 197 -14.22 -2.17 20.26
C ALA A 197 -13.39 -0.97 19.80
N ILE A 198 -13.54 0.19 20.45
CA ILE A 198 -12.73 1.40 20.17
C ILE A 198 -11.26 1.13 20.45
N LEU A 199 -10.93 0.49 21.59
CA LEU A 199 -9.55 0.14 21.94
C LEU A 199 -8.95 -0.82 20.90
N ALA A 200 -9.68 -1.87 20.51
CA ALA A 200 -9.22 -2.83 19.51
C ALA A 200 -9.04 -2.18 18.13
N PHE A 201 -9.94 -1.28 17.73
CA PHE A 201 -9.82 -0.54 16.48
C PHE A 201 -8.65 0.44 16.51
N ALA A 202 -8.46 1.16 17.62
CA ALA A 202 -7.32 2.03 17.84
C ALA A 202 -6.00 1.25 17.83
N LEU A 203 -5.96 0.07 18.45
CA LEU A 203 -4.81 -0.82 18.42
C LEU A 203 -4.51 -1.31 17.00
N VAL A 204 -5.53 -1.70 16.23
CA VAL A 204 -5.34 -2.11 14.82
C VAL A 204 -4.87 -0.95 13.95
N ILE A 205 -5.45 0.24 14.09
CA ILE A 205 -4.97 1.44 13.38
C ILE A 205 -3.54 1.76 13.82
N PHE A 206 -3.24 1.67 15.10
CA PHE A 206 -1.91 1.90 15.64
C PHE A 206 -0.89 0.91 15.06
N ILE A 207 -1.21 -0.39 15.05
CA ILE A 207 -0.37 -1.42 14.45
C ILE A 207 -0.25 -1.18 12.94
N MET A 208 -1.33 -0.81 12.25
CA MET A 208 -1.35 -0.51 10.81
C MET A 208 -0.45 0.68 10.48
N GLN A 209 -0.55 1.77 11.23
CA GLN A 209 0.32 2.92 11.06
C GLN A 209 1.76 2.61 11.46
N TRP A 210 1.98 1.86 12.54
CA TRP A 210 3.31 1.47 12.98
C TRP A 210 4.02 0.60 11.94
N ALA A 211 3.32 -0.40 11.40
CA ALA A 211 3.82 -1.27 10.35
C ALA A 211 4.06 -0.51 9.03
N LEU A 212 3.12 0.34 8.61
CA LEU A 212 3.28 1.19 7.42
C LEU A 212 4.48 2.13 7.55
N ARG A 213 4.62 2.81 8.70
CA ARG A 213 5.77 3.69 8.99
C ARG A 213 7.08 2.91 9.07
N ARG A 214 7.07 1.66 9.54
CA ARG A 214 8.24 0.79 9.58
C ARG A 214 8.71 0.46 8.17
N LYS A 215 7.80 0.05 7.28
CA LYS A 215 8.11 -0.25 5.88
C LYS A 215 8.54 1.00 5.10
N LEU A 216 7.90 2.14 5.33
CA LEU A 216 8.33 3.41 4.71
C LEU A 216 9.76 3.79 5.13
N ARG A 217 10.14 3.56 6.39
CA ARG A 217 11.51 3.80 6.88
C ARG A 217 12.52 2.81 6.28
N GLU A 218 12.15 1.55 6.11
CA GLU A 218 13.00 0.55 5.46
C GLU A 218 13.26 0.90 3.99
N MET A 219 12.22 1.31 3.24
CA MET A 219 12.38 1.75 1.85
C MET A 219 13.26 2.99 1.75
N LYS A 220 13.04 4.01 2.59
CA LYS A 220 13.89 5.20 2.64
C LYS A 220 15.35 4.88 2.95
N ARG A 221 15.61 3.91 3.83
CA ARG A 221 16.97 3.46 4.15
C ARG A 221 17.63 2.72 2.97
N ALA A 222 16.87 1.86 2.29
CA ALA A 222 17.35 1.15 1.11
C ALA A 222 17.66 2.11 -0.05
N GLU A 223 16.82 3.12 -0.27
CA GLU A 223 17.04 4.18 -1.25
C GLU A 223 18.26 5.03 -0.88
N ALA A 224 18.39 5.47 0.38
CA ALA A 224 19.56 6.21 0.86
C ALA A 224 20.87 5.40 0.75
N SER A 225 20.84 4.09 0.99
CA SER A 225 22.02 3.22 0.78
C SER A 225 22.36 3.03 -0.69
N ALA A 226 21.36 3.03 -1.58
CA ALA A 226 21.59 2.93 -3.02
C ALA A 226 22.13 4.23 -3.60
N GLU A 227 21.64 5.39 -3.15
CA GLU A 227 22.18 6.70 -3.50
C GLU A 227 23.61 6.87 -2.97
N ALA A 228 23.88 6.50 -1.71
CA ALA A 228 25.23 6.58 -1.15
C ALA A 228 26.25 5.71 -1.93
N SER A 229 25.86 4.50 -2.34
CA SER A 229 26.71 3.63 -3.16
C SER A 229 26.87 4.11 -4.60
N ALA A 230 25.87 4.81 -5.15
CA ALA A 230 25.95 5.43 -6.47
C ALA A 230 26.84 6.69 -6.49
N VAL A 231 26.91 7.42 -5.37
CA VAL A 231 27.83 8.57 -5.20
C VAL A 231 29.27 8.09 -4.98
N ASP A 232 29.47 7.06 -4.16
CA ASP A 232 30.79 6.47 -3.91
C ASP A 232 31.43 5.86 -5.17
N SER A 233 30.64 5.16 -5.99
CA SER A 233 31.10 4.63 -7.29
C SER A 233 31.44 5.73 -8.30
N ARG A 234 30.71 6.85 -8.30
CA ARG A 234 31.06 8.02 -9.14
C ARG A 234 32.34 8.71 -8.69
N CYS A 235 32.56 8.85 -7.39
CA CYS A 235 33.83 9.39 -6.86
C CYS A 235 35.01 8.46 -7.19
N GLY A 236 34.84 7.14 -7.09
CA GLY A 236 35.89 6.18 -7.43
C GLY A 236 36.23 6.12 -8.93
N GLU A 237 35.26 6.35 -9.83
CA GLU A 237 35.51 6.49 -11.27
C GLU A 237 36.23 7.80 -11.61
N GLU A 238 35.89 8.91 -10.96
CA GLU A 238 36.57 10.21 -11.17
C GLU A 238 38.01 10.22 -10.63
N GLU A 239 38.29 9.57 -9.50
CA GLU A 239 39.67 9.39 -8.99
C GLU A 239 40.49 8.42 -9.86
N GLY A 240 39.88 7.33 -10.33
CA GLY A 240 40.54 6.37 -11.23
C GLY A 240 40.81 6.89 -12.64
N GLU A 241 40.03 7.86 -13.13
CA GLU A 241 40.28 8.54 -14.41
C GLU A 241 41.34 9.65 -14.25
N ALA A 242 41.34 10.38 -13.13
CA ALA A 242 42.37 11.37 -12.82
C ALA A 242 43.77 10.75 -12.63
N ASP A 243 43.86 9.55 -12.06
CA ASP A 243 45.12 8.78 -11.95
C ASP A 243 45.56 8.18 -13.30
N ARG A 244 44.64 7.94 -14.24
CA ARG A 244 44.98 7.49 -15.61
C ARG A 244 45.45 8.62 -16.51
N GLU A 245 44.95 9.84 -16.34
CA GLU A 245 45.41 11.02 -17.10
C GLU A 245 46.68 11.67 -16.50
N GLY A 246 47.13 11.24 -15.32
CA GLY A 246 48.35 11.74 -14.65
C GLY A 246 49.69 11.13 -15.12
N GLY A 247 49.67 10.23 -16.11
CA GLY A 247 50.87 9.55 -16.62
C GLY A 247 51.48 10.21 -17.86
N GLU A 248 52.71 10.71 -17.70
CA GLU A 248 53.69 11.18 -18.71
C GLU A 248 53.41 12.52 -19.46
N PRO A 249 54.25 13.56 -19.26
CA PRO A 249 54.31 14.66 -20.20
C PRO A 249 55.02 14.19 -21.47
N ALA A 250 54.26 13.89 -22.52
CA ALA A 250 54.79 13.63 -23.84
C ALA A 250 55.56 14.86 -24.36
N ALA A 251 56.85 14.65 -24.66
CA ALA A 251 57.74 15.64 -25.24
C ALA A 251 57.19 16.17 -26.58
N VAL A 252 56.96 17.49 -26.65
CA VAL A 252 56.56 18.18 -27.87
C VAL A 252 57.77 18.28 -28.82
N PRO A 253 57.68 17.85 -30.10
CA PRO A 253 58.79 18.01 -31.03
C PRO A 253 58.82 19.45 -31.55
N VAL A 254 59.94 20.14 -31.33
CA VAL A 254 60.23 21.47 -31.87
C VAL A 254 60.48 21.34 -33.37
N THR A 255 59.53 21.78 -34.20
CA THR A 255 59.75 21.96 -35.64
C THR A 255 60.30 23.34 -35.93
N ARG A 256 61.46 23.34 -36.58
CA ARG A 256 62.24 24.48 -37.04
C ARG A 256 61.63 25.01 -38.35
N LEU A 257 61.28 26.29 -38.41
CA LEU A 257 61.04 27.00 -39.65
C LEU A 257 61.95 28.24 -39.72
N GLU A 258 62.81 28.26 -40.72
CA GLU A 258 63.66 29.38 -41.08
C GLU A 258 62.87 30.46 -41.85
N GLY A 259 63.20 31.72 -41.55
CA GLY A 259 63.49 32.75 -42.57
C GLY A 259 62.32 33.49 -43.23
N GLY A 260 62.17 34.77 -42.91
CA GLY A 260 61.42 35.74 -43.73
C GLY A 260 61.21 37.07 -43.03
N ARG A 261 61.57 38.18 -43.68
CA ARG A 261 61.85 39.51 -43.12
C ARG A 261 60.72 40.49 -43.44
N GLU A 262 60.64 41.55 -42.61
CA GLU A 262 60.06 42.90 -42.82
C GLU A 262 58.61 43.21 -42.41
N GLY A 263 58.49 44.12 -41.42
CA GLY A 263 57.80 45.40 -41.63
C GLY A 263 56.43 45.63 -40.98
N GLY A 264 56.40 46.40 -39.88
CA GLY A 264 55.36 47.42 -39.65
C GLY A 264 54.25 47.15 -38.62
N GLY A 265 54.30 47.90 -37.50
CA GLY A 265 53.16 48.70 -37.04
C GLY A 265 52.11 48.10 -36.09
N THR A 266 52.05 48.70 -34.90
CA THR A 266 50.88 48.96 -34.02
C THR A 266 50.32 47.88 -33.09
N ALA A 267 50.09 48.34 -31.86
CA ALA A 267 49.67 47.65 -30.65
C ALA A 267 48.16 47.38 -30.58
N ALA A 268 47.74 46.35 -29.83
CA ALA A 268 46.86 46.47 -28.65
C ALA A 268 46.41 45.09 -28.15
N ALA A 269 46.39 44.94 -26.82
CA ALA A 269 45.99 43.77 -26.06
C ALA A 269 44.47 43.60 -25.94
N THR A 270 43.96 42.38 -25.74
CA THR A 270 43.16 42.00 -24.55
C THR A 270 42.78 40.50 -24.52
N LEU A 271 43.00 39.90 -23.35
CA LEU A 271 42.58 38.56 -22.92
C LEU A 271 41.06 38.48 -22.67
N SER A 272 40.46 37.31 -22.88
CA SER A 272 39.62 36.64 -21.86
C SER A 272 39.14 35.26 -22.35
N SER A 273 39.37 34.23 -21.52
CA SER A 273 38.77 32.89 -21.55
C SER A 273 38.47 32.50 -20.07
N PRO A 274 37.78 31.38 -19.77
CA PRO A 274 36.45 31.37 -19.17
C PRO A 274 36.42 30.90 -17.70
N HIS A 275 35.36 31.25 -16.96
CA HIS A 275 35.11 30.74 -15.61
C HIS A 275 34.28 29.44 -15.62
N MET A 276 34.94 28.30 -15.39
CA MET A 276 34.34 27.09 -14.80
C MET A 276 34.35 27.25 -13.27
N ARG A 277 33.17 27.18 -12.63
CA ARG A 277 33.05 27.12 -11.16
C ARG A 277 33.18 25.66 -10.72
N ARG A 278 34.22 25.35 -9.94
CA ARG A 278 34.35 24.12 -9.14
C ARG A 278 33.26 24.12 -8.06
N ALA A 279 32.51 23.03 -7.94
CA ALA A 279 31.72 22.73 -6.75
C ALA A 279 32.60 21.92 -5.80
N SER A 280 32.86 22.47 -4.61
CA SER A 280 33.58 21.82 -3.51
C SER A 280 32.65 20.81 -2.83
N CYS A 281 33.06 19.54 -2.77
CA CYS A 281 32.45 18.53 -1.92
C CYS A 281 32.98 18.71 -0.49
N ASP A 282 32.19 19.35 0.38
CA ASP A 282 32.46 19.35 1.83
C ASP A 282 31.91 18.07 2.45
N THR A 283 32.81 17.25 3.00
CA THR A 283 32.52 16.11 3.88
C THR A 283 32.16 16.60 5.28
N PRO A 284 31.13 16.07 5.96
CA PRO A 284 30.98 16.25 7.40
C PRO A 284 31.66 15.10 8.15
N HIS A 285 32.75 15.41 8.84
CA HIS A 285 33.37 14.53 9.83
C HIS A 285 32.47 14.35 11.06
N ALA A 286 32.49 13.12 11.58
CA ALA A 286 31.87 12.69 12.82
C ALA A 286 32.43 13.38 14.06
N VAL A 287 31.53 13.76 14.99
CA VAL A 287 31.65 13.65 16.46
C VAL A 287 30.26 13.40 17.03
#